data_AF-A0A496SI20-F1
#
_entry.id   AF-A0A496SI20-F1
#
_cell.length_a   1.000
_cell.length_b   1.000
_cell.length_c   1.000
_cell.angle_alpha   90.00
_cell.angle_beta   90.00
_cell.angle_gamma   90.00
#
_symmetry.space_group_name_H-M   'P 1'
#
loop_
_entity.id
_entity.type
_entity.pdbx_description
1 polymer ?
#
loop_
_entity_poly.entity_id
_entity_poly.type
_entity_poly.pdbx_seq_one_letter_code
_entity_poly.pdbx_strand_id
1 'polypeptide(L)'
;MADLRPYVQDEEAIPEFTVKALVLGAALGIVFGAANAYLGLKVGMTVSASIPVAVISMGMLRGMLRKGTVLENNMVQTIGSAGESLAAGVIFTVPALILWGMEPRVAQIFAISLIGGCIGVLFMVPLRRFLIVREHGNLPYPEGTACAEVLMAGDKGGTGAR
;
A
#
# COMPACT_ATOMS: atom_id res chain seq x y z
N MET A 1 2.79 -13.69 -25.84
CA MET A 1 2.69 -12.50 -24.97
C MET A 1 1.49 -11.72 -25.49
N ALA A 2 0.37 -11.71 -24.76
CA ALA A 2 -0.74 -10.84 -25.13
C ALA A 2 -0.27 -9.38 -24.95
N ASP A 3 -0.60 -8.50 -25.89
CA ASP A 3 -0.30 -7.07 -25.81
C ASP A 3 -0.99 -6.48 -24.58
N LEU A 4 -0.23 -6.32 -23.49
CA LEU A 4 -0.68 -5.59 -22.31
C LEU A 4 -0.78 -4.11 -22.71
N ARG A 5 -2.01 -3.60 -22.87
CA ARG A 5 -2.25 -2.16 -23.02
C ARG A 5 -2.47 -1.56 -21.63
N PRO A 6 -1.57 -0.69 -21.13
CA PRO A 6 -1.76 -0.01 -19.86
C PRO A 6 -3.04 0.84 -19.84
N TYR A 7 -3.66 1.01 -18.67
CA TYR A 7 -4.86 1.84 -18.51
C TYR A 7 -4.59 3.32 -18.79
N VAL A 8 -3.43 3.81 -18.35
CA VAL A 8 -2.88 5.13 -18.72
C VAL A 8 -1.74 4.88 -19.70
N GLN A 9 -1.79 5.49 -20.89
CA GLN A 9 -0.75 5.30 -21.90
C GLN A 9 0.54 6.03 -21.53
N ASP A 10 1.68 5.55 -22.00
CA ASP A 10 2.99 6.12 -21.68
C ASP A 10 3.14 7.57 -22.19
N GLU A 11 2.34 7.97 -23.18
CA GLU A 11 2.29 9.32 -23.74
C GLU A 11 1.45 10.32 -22.90
N GLU A 12 0.63 9.83 -21.97
CA GLU A 12 -0.24 10.68 -21.15
C GLU A 12 0.49 11.21 -19.90
N ALA A 13 0.76 12.52 -19.86
CA ALA A 13 1.36 13.18 -18.70
C ALA A 13 0.29 13.51 -17.63
N ILE A 14 -0.13 12.50 -16.87
CA ILE A 14 -1.08 12.64 -15.77
C ILE A 14 -0.32 12.81 -14.44
N PRO A 15 -0.76 13.70 -13.52
CA PRO A 15 -0.17 13.79 -12.19
C PRO A 15 -0.20 12.45 -11.44
N GLU A 16 0.95 11.96 -10.98
CA GLU A 16 1.07 10.73 -10.17
C GLU A 16 1.50 11.04 -8.73
N PHE A 17 2.65 11.72 -8.59
CA PHE A 17 3.23 12.06 -7.31
C PHE A 17 2.93 13.51 -6.95
N THR A 18 1.93 13.72 -6.08
CA THR A 18 1.58 15.05 -5.58
C THR A 18 1.68 15.12 -4.06
N VAL A 19 1.87 16.34 -3.55
CA VAL A 19 1.90 16.58 -2.09
C VAL A 19 0.60 16.11 -1.42
N LYS A 20 -0.54 16.26 -2.11
CA LYS A 20 -1.85 15.81 -1.62
C LYS A 20 -1.90 14.28 -1.48
N ALA A 21 -1.45 13.55 -2.50
CA ALA A 21 -1.36 12.09 -2.47
C ALA A 21 -0.39 11.61 -1.37
N LEU A 22 0.76 12.27 -1.22
CA LEU A 22 1.73 11.95 -0.17
C LEU A 22 1.17 12.13 1.23
N VAL A 23 0.56 13.29 1.52
CA VAL A 23 0.00 13.59 2.84
C VAL A 23 -1.16 12.67 3.18
N LEU A 24 -2.07 12.44 2.23
CA LEU A 24 -3.20 11.53 2.43
C LEU A 24 -2.73 10.09 2.64
N GLY A 25 -1.82 9.61 1.79
CA GLY A 25 -1.22 8.28 1.91
C GLY A 25 -0.52 8.08 3.24
N ALA A 26 0.28 9.06 3.69
CA ALA A 26 0.96 8.99 4.97
C ALA A 26 -0.02 8.95 6.15
N ALA A 27 -1.07 9.78 6.13
CA ALA A 27 -2.10 9.79 7.16
C ALA A 27 -2.84 8.44 7.24
N LEU A 28 -3.28 7.91 6.09
CA LEU A 28 -3.94 6.60 6.03
C LEU A 28 -2.98 5.48 6.44
N GLY A 29 -1.72 5.53 6.00
CA GLY A 29 -0.70 4.55 6.37
C GLY A 29 -0.40 4.52 7.87
N ILE A 30 -0.39 5.67 8.55
CA ILE A 30 -0.26 5.72 10.03
C ILE A 30 -1.48 5.07 10.69
N VAL A 31 -2.69 5.42 10.25
CA VAL A 31 -3.93 4.89 10.84
C VAL A 31 -4.06 3.39 10.65
N PHE A 32 -3.93 2.91 9.40
CA PHE A 32 -4.03 1.49 9.09
C PHE A 32 -2.83 0.68 9.61
N GLY A 33 -1.63 1.26 9.60
CA GLY A 33 -0.45 0.67 10.22
C GLY A 33 -0.63 0.47 11.73
N ALA A 34 -1.15 1.47 12.44
CA ALA A 34 -1.46 1.36 13.87
C ALA A 34 -2.58 0.35 14.14
N ALA A 35 -3.64 0.35 13.31
CA ALA A 35 -4.73 -0.61 13.42
C ALA A 35 -4.24 -2.04 13.21
N ASN A 36 -3.42 -2.28 12.18
CA ASN A 36 -2.82 -3.59 11.91
C ASN A 36 -1.82 -4.01 12.99
N ALA A 37 -1.05 -3.07 13.54
CA ALA A 37 -0.17 -3.37 14.66
C ALA A 37 -0.96 -3.85 15.89
N TYR A 38 -2.05 -3.14 16.22
CA TYR A 38 -2.92 -3.49 17.33
C TYR A 38 -3.63 -4.83 17.11
N LEU A 39 -4.26 -5.04 15.95
CA LEU A 39 -4.96 -6.27 15.61
C LEU A 39 -4.01 -7.47 15.56
N GLY A 40 -2.83 -7.29 14.96
CA GLY A 40 -1.80 -8.32 14.89
C GLY A 40 -1.31 -8.76 16.26
N LEU A 41 -1.06 -7.81 17.18
CA LEU A 41 -0.65 -8.14 18.55
C LEU A 41 -1.79 -8.73 19.40
N LYS A 42 -3.03 -8.30 19.18
CA LYS A 42 -4.17 -8.71 20.02
C LYS A 42 -4.83 -10.01 19.56
N VAL A 43 -4.93 -10.22 18.25
CA VAL A 43 -5.71 -11.30 17.62
C VAL A 43 -4.83 -12.20 16.76
N GLY A 44 -3.55 -11.87 16.55
CA GLY A 44 -2.63 -12.68 15.76
C GLY A 44 -2.90 -12.66 14.25
N MET A 45 -3.79 -11.78 13.78
CA MET A 45 -4.16 -11.65 12.37
C MET A 45 -3.99 -10.19 11.92
N THR A 46 -3.57 -10.01 10.67
CA THR A 46 -3.55 -8.70 10.00
C THR A 46 -4.68 -8.62 8.99
N VAL A 47 -5.12 -7.39 8.68
CA VAL A 47 -6.15 -7.13 7.69
C VAL A 47 -5.52 -6.34 6.54
N SER A 48 -5.75 -6.79 5.31
CA SER A 48 -5.31 -6.05 4.12
C SER A 48 -5.98 -4.67 4.09
N ALA A 49 -5.15 -3.63 4.18
CA ALA A 49 -5.56 -2.24 4.11
C ALA A 49 -5.62 -1.70 2.68
N SER A 50 -5.07 -2.43 1.69
CA SER A 50 -4.93 -1.98 0.31
C SER A 50 -6.26 -1.54 -0.32
N ILE A 51 -7.30 -2.39 -0.22
CA ILE A 51 -8.62 -2.10 -0.81
C ILE A 51 -9.32 -0.94 -0.07
N PRO A 52 -9.43 -0.94 1.28
CA PRO A 52 -10.00 0.19 2.02
C PRO A 52 -9.31 1.52 1.73
N VAL A 53 -7.97 1.55 1.69
CA VAL A 53 -7.21 2.77 1.41
C VAL A 53 -7.50 3.27 -0.01
N ALA A 54 -7.59 2.38 -1.01
CA ALA A 54 -7.96 2.76 -2.37
C ALA A 54 -9.35 3.42 -2.43
N VAL A 55 -10.35 2.83 -1.76
CA VAL A 55 -11.72 3.37 -1.70
C VAL A 55 -11.76 4.73 -0.99
N ILE A 56 -11.11 4.86 0.17
CA ILE A 56 -11.05 6.11 0.94
C ILE A 56 -10.33 7.19 0.15
N SER A 57 -9.22 6.85 -0.51
CA SER A 57 -8.45 7.77 -1.36
C SER A 57 -9.34 8.36 -2.45
N MET A 58 -10.09 7.52 -3.16
CA MET A 58 -11.01 7.99 -4.20
C MET A 58 -12.11 8.88 -3.63
N GLY A 59 -12.69 8.50 -2.49
CA GLY A 59 -13.69 9.32 -1.80
C GLY A 59 -13.15 10.71 -1.43
N MET A 60 -11.93 10.80 -0.92
CA MET A 60 -11.33 12.06 -0.47
C MET A 60 -10.77 12.91 -1.61
N LEU A 61 -9.94 12.35 -2.50
CA LEU A 61 -9.32 13.11 -3.59
C LEU A 61 -10.32 13.48 -4.70
N ARG A 62 -11.32 12.64 -4.94
CA ARG A 62 -12.32 12.86 -6.00
C ARG A 62 -13.57 13.55 -5.47
N GLY A 63 -14.08 13.14 -4.32
CA GLY A 63 -15.25 13.75 -3.68
C GLY A 63 -14.98 15.13 -3.12
N MET A 64 -13.90 15.31 -2.34
CA MET A 64 -13.63 16.56 -1.63
C MET A 64 -12.79 17.55 -2.44
N LEU A 65 -11.89 17.05 -3.30
CA LEU A 65 -10.93 17.88 -4.04
C LEU A 65 -11.19 17.95 -5.56
N ARG A 66 -12.14 17.16 -6.10
CA ARG A 66 -12.59 17.15 -7.52
C ARG A 66 -11.47 17.10 -8.57
N LYS A 67 -10.27 16.64 -8.20
CA LYS A 67 -9.06 16.72 -9.04
C LYS A 67 -8.14 15.51 -8.90
N GLY A 68 -8.59 14.44 -8.22
CA GLY A 68 -7.77 13.24 -8.02
C GLY A 68 -7.70 12.37 -9.28
N THR A 69 -6.49 12.05 -9.73
CA THR A 69 -6.22 11.11 -10.84
C THR A 69 -6.14 9.66 -10.33
N VAL A 70 -6.25 8.67 -11.23
CA VAL A 70 -6.04 7.26 -10.86
C VAL A 70 -4.66 7.02 -10.30
N LEU A 71 -3.65 7.68 -10.87
CA LEU A 71 -2.26 7.51 -10.48
C LEU A 71 -1.97 8.14 -9.12
N GLU A 72 -2.56 9.28 -8.79
CA GLU A 72 -2.52 9.85 -7.44
C GLU A 72 -3.15 8.90 -6.41
N ASN A 73 -4.31 8.31 -6.73
CA ASN A 73 -4.96 7.35 -5.84
C ASN A 73 -4.15 6.06 -5.68
N ASN A 74 -3.51 5.58 -6.75
CA ASN A 74 -2.59 4.45 -6.70
C ASN A 74 -1.38 4.74 -5.79
N MET A 75 -0.86 5.97 -5.82
CA MET A 75 0.22 6.39 -4.92
C MET A 75 -0.25 6.41 -3.45
N VAL A 76 -1.44 6.95 -3.17
CA VAL A 76 -2.03 6.92 -1.82
C VAL A 76 -2.19 5.48 -1.31
N GLN A 77 -2.73 4.59 -2.15
CA GLN A 77 -2.88 3.17 -1.84
C GLN A 77 -1.53 2.54 -1.53
N THR A 78 -0.52 2.76 -2.37
CA THR A 78 0.81 2.19 -2.21
C THR A 78 1.48 2.66 -0.91
N ILE A 79 1.36 3.94 -0.56
CA ILE A 79 1.88 4.46 0.70
C ILE A 79 1.13 3.85 1.89
N GLY A 80 -0.19 3.75 1.79
CA GLY A 80 -1.02 3.16 2.85
C GLY A 80 -0.70 1.70 3.12
N SER A 81 -0.56 0.87 2.08
CA SER A 81 -0.23 -0.56 2.20
C SER A 81 1.23 -0.80 2.57
N ALA A 82 2.15 0.11 2.24
CA ALA A 82 3.53 0.06 2.74
C ALA A 82 3.60 0.17 4.27
N GLY A 83 2.71 0.97 4.88
CA GLY A 83 2.58 1.06 6.34
C GLY A 83 2.19 -0.26 6.99
N GLU A 84 1.27 -1.00 6.37
CA GLU A 84 0.89 -2.36 6.79
C GLU A 84 2.07 -3.33 6.71
N SER A 85 2.78 -3.33 5.58
CA SER A 85 3.92 -4.22 5.35
C SER A 85 5.01 -4.03 6.41
N LEU A 86 5.28 -2.78 6.78
CA LEU A 86 6.21 -2.46 7.86
C LEU A 86 5.66 -2.92 9.22
N ALA A 87 4.40 -2.60 9.53
CA ALA A 87 3.76 -2.98 10.78
C ALA A 87 3.81 -4.50 10.99
N ALA A 88 3.51 -5.30 9.96
CA ALA A 88 3.58 -6.75 9.99
C ALA A 88 4.97 -7.26 10.40
N GLY A 89 6.05 -6.70 9.83
CA GLY A 89 7.41 -7.06 10.23
C GLY A 89 7.70 -6.75 11.71
N VAL A 90 7.23 -5.61 12.20
CA VAL A 90 7.49 -5.14 13.57
C VAL A 90 6.71 -5.96 14.61
N ILE A 91 5.43 -6.28 14.35
CA ILE A 91 4.58 -7.03 15.30
C ILE A 91 5.04 -8.46 15.53
N PHE A 92 5.77 -9.07 14.61
CA PHE A 92 6.35 -10.40 14.84
C PHE A 92 7.75 -10.32 15.44
N THR A 93 8.52 -9.29 15.07
CA THR A 93 9.90 -9.13 15.55
C THR A 93 9.96 -8.68 17.01
N VAL A 94 9.20 -7.64 17.39
CA VAL A 94 9.31 -7.05 18.74
C VAL A 94 8.87 -8.02 19.83
N PRO A 95 7.71 -8.71 19.74
CA PRO A 95 7.33 -9.71 20.74
C PRO A 95 8.33 -10.87 20.82
N ALA A 96 8.92 -11.30 19.70
CA ALA A 96 9.94 -12.33 19.72
C ALA A 96 11.18 -11.92 20.53
N LEU A 97 11.62 -10.65 20.41
CA LEU A 97 12.70 -10.11 21.25
C LEU A 97 12.33 -10.10 22.74
N ILE A 98 11.10 -9.71 23.06
CA ILE A 98 10.57 -9.68 24.43
C ILE A 98 10.53 -11.09 25.03
N LEU A 99 10.05 -12.08 24.27
CA LEU A 99 10.03 -13.49 24.70
C LEU A 99 11.44 -14.05 24.92
N TRP A 100 12.44 -13.50 24.24
CA TRP A 100 13.85 -13.83 24.44
C TRP A 100 14.48 -13.14 25.68
N GLY A 101 13.69 -12.40 26.45
CA GLY A 101 14.14 -11.67 27.64
C GLY A 101 14.82 -10.34 27.34
N MET A 102 14.70 -9.82 26.11
CA MET A 102 15.18 -8.49 25.76
C MET A 102 14.06 -7.47 25.90
N GLU A 103 14.36 -6.30 26.46
CA GLU A 103 13.40 -5.18 26.55
C GLU A 103 13.84 -4.05 25.61
N PRO A 104 13.47 -4.10 24.31
CA PRO A 104 13.92 -3.11 23.35
C PRO A 104 13.32 -1.74 23.66
N ARG A 105 14.18 -0.73 23.77
CA ARG A 105 13.75 0.67 23.92
C ARG A 105 13.01 1.13 22.67
N VAL A 106 12.13 2.12 22.81
CA VAL A 106 11.40 2.72 21.67
C VAL A 106 12.34 3.14 20.53
N ALA A 107 13.51 3.70 20.86
CA ALA A 107 14.53 4.07 19.87
C ALA A 107 15.10 2.85 19.11
N GLN A 108 15.25 1.70 19.76
CA GLN A 108 15.71 0.47 19.12
C GLN A 108 14.63 -0.12 18.22
N ILE A 109 13.37 -0.13 18.67
CA ILE A 109 12.22 -0.55 17.85
C ILE A 109 12.14 0.33 16.60
N PHE A 110 12.27 1.65 16.76
CA PHE A 110 12.30 2.59 15.66
C PHE A 110 13.45 2.31 14.69
N ALA A 111 14.67 2.12 15.19
CA ALA A 111 15.84 1.83 14.36
C ALA A 111 15.70 0.50 13.60
N ILE A 112 15.21 -0.56 14.25
CA ILE A 112 14.96 -1.87 13.62
C ILE A 112 13.89 -1.73 12.53
N SER A 113 12.78 -1.04 12.82
CA SER A 113 11.72 -0.76 11.86
C SER A 113 12.25 0.02 10.65
N LEU A 114 13.02 1.08 10.89
CA LEU A 114 13.57 1.94 9.85
C LEU A 114 14.52 1.17 8.93
N ILE A 115 15.50 0.48 9.52
CA ILE A 115 16.49 -0.30 8.76
C ILE A 115 15.80 -1.45 8.03
N GLY A 116 14.92 -2.19 8.71
CA GLY A 116 14.17 -3.30 8.11
C GLY A 116 13.27 -2.84 6.96
N GLY A 117 12.59 -1.70 7.11
CA GLY A 117 11.80 -1.08 6.06
C GLY A 117 12.64 -0.65 4.85
N CYS A 118 13.78 0.02 5.09
CA CYS A 118 14.72 0.39 4.02
C CYS A 118 15.25 -0.83 3.26
N ILE A 119 15.62 -1.89 3.99
CA ILE A 119 16.07 -3.16 3.42
C ILE A 119 14.93 -3.78 2.59
N GLY A 120 13.70 -3.84 3.10
CA GLY A 120 12.55 -4.36 2.39
C GLY A 120 12.27 -3.64 1.06
N VAL A 121 12.34 -2.30 1.06
CA VAL A 121 12.21 -1.49 -0.16
C VAL A 121 13.33 -1.81 -1.16
N LEU A 122 14.57 -1.95 -0.67
CA LEU A 122 15.71 -2.28 -1.52
C LEU A 122 15.57 -3.67 -2.15
N PHE A 123 15.13 -4.67 -1.39
CA PHE A 123 14.89 -6.03 -1.89
C PHE A 123 13.70 -6.12 -2.85
N MET A 124 12.74 -5.19 -2.81
CA MET A 124 11.65 -5.14 -3.80
C MET A 124 12.15 -4.87 -5.23
N VAL A 125 13.27 -4.15 -5.39
CA VAL A 125 13.82 -3.82 -6.72
C VAL A 125 14.16 -5.07 -7.54
N PRO A 126 14.99 -6.04 -7.07
CA PRO A 126 15.22 -7.27 -7.80
C PRO A 126 13.97 -8.16 -7.85
N LEU A 127 13.20 -8.24 -6.75
CA LEU A 127 12.05 -9.14 -6.65
C LEU A 127 10.96 -8.80 -7.67
N ARG A 128 10.75 -7.52 -7.98
CA ARG A 128 9.85 -7.07 -9.04
C ARG A 128 10.15 -7.73 -10.38
N ARG A 129 11.42 -7.87 -10.76
CA ARG A 129 11.78 -8.50 -12.04
C ARG A 129 11.47 -10.00 -12.04
N PHE A 130 11.69 -10.68 -10.93
CA PHE A 130 11.43 -12.11 -10.81
C PHE A 130 9.94 -12.41 -10.72
N LEU A 131 9.21 -11.74 -9.82
CA LEU A 131 7.81 -12.02 -9.56
C LEU A 131 6.87 -11.38 -10.60
N ILE A 132 7.12 -10.15 -11.04
CA ILE A 132 6.18 -9.46 -11.92
C ILE A 132 6.54 -9.66 -13.39
N VAL A 133 7.80 -9.43 -13.76
CA VAL A 133 8.19 -9.43 -15.19
C VAL A 133 8.33 -10.85 -15.75
N ARG A 134 8.99 -11.77 -15.04
CA ARG A 134 9.19 -13.15 -15.54
C ARG A 134 7.95 -14.02 -15.41
N GLU A 135 7.19 -13.88 -14.33
CA GLU A 135 5.96 -14.64 -14.08
C GLU A 135 4.69 -13.91 -14.58
N HIS A 136 4.85 -12.97 -15.51
CA HIS A 136 3.73 -12.23 -16.08
C HIS A 136 2.75 -13.18 -16.78
N GLY A 137 1.49 -13.17 -16.33
CA GLY A 137 0.43 -14.06 -16.84
C GLY A 137 0.42 -15.47 -16.25
N ASN A 138 1.43 -15.83 -15.43
CA ASN A 138 1.44 -17.09 -14.68
C ASN A 138 0.91 -16.89 -13.25
N LEU A 139 1.24 -15.75 -12.62
CA LEU A 139 0.74 -15.39 -11.29
C LEU A 139 -0.51 -14.49 -11.40
N PRO A 140 -1.62 -14.81 -10.70
CA PRO A 140 -2.90 -14.11 -10.85
C PRO A 140 -3.01 -12.77 -10.11
N TYR A 141 -2.13 -12.46 -9.14
CA TYR A 141 -2.15 -11.22 -8.34
C TYR A 141 -3.56 -10.70 -7.97
N PRO A 142 -4.41 -11.51 -7.30
CA PRO A 142 -5.83 -11.20 -7.14
C PRO A 142 -6.09 -9.89 -6.38
N GLU A 143 -5.32 -9.61 -5.33
CA GLU A 143 -5.45 -8.37 -4.54
C GLU A 143 -5.05 -7.13 -5.35
N GLY A 144 -3.93 -7.21 -6.08
CA GLY A 144 -3.47 -6.11 -6.93
C GLY A 144 -4.46 -5.82 -8.06
N THR A 145 -5.00 -6.86 -8.68
CA THR A 145 -6.05 -6.77 -9.71
C THR A 145 -7.32 -6.15 -9.14
N ALA A 146 -7.77 -6.59 -7.95
CA ALA A 146 -8.94 -6.01 -7.29
C ALA A 146 -8.76 -4.53 -6.96
N CYS A 147 -7.58 -4.13 -6.48
CA CYS A 147 -7.29 -2.71 -6.21
C CYS A 147 -7.29 -1.89 -7.50
N ALA A 148 -6.70 -2.41 -8.58
CA ALA A 148 -6.73 -1.75 -9.88
C ALA A 148 -8.16 -1.56 -10.40
N GLU A 149 -9.01 -2.59 -10.31
CA GLU A 149 -10.42 -2.49 -10.68
C GLU A 149 -11.18 -1.45 -9.84
N VAL A 150 -10.93 -1.41 -8.53
CA VAL A 150 -11.52 -0.40 -7.63
C VAL A 150 -11.10 1.01 -8.07
N LEU A 151 -9.82 1.23 -8.34
CA LEU A 151 -9.30 2.52 -8.80
C LEU A 151 -9.86 2.92 -10.18
N MET A 152 -9.91 1.99 -11.14
CA MET A 152 -10.46 2.23 -12.48
C MET A 152 -11.97 2.47 -12.46
N ALA A 153 -12.73 1.70 -11.67
CA ALA A 153 -14.16 1.89 -11.51
C ALA A 153 -14.46 3.25 -10.87
N GLY A 154 -13.69 3.63 -9.85
CA GLY A 154 -13.83 4.94 -9.24
C GLY A 154 -13.38 6.09 -10.13
N ASP A 155 -12.50 5.85 -11.11
CA ASP A 155 -12.08 6.83 -12.12
C ASP A 155 -13.08 7.04 -13.26
N LYS A 156 -13.77 5.99 -13.72
CA LYS A 156 -14.79 6.16 -14.76
C LYS A 156 -15.99 6.99 -14.29
N GLY A 157 -16.20 7.12 -12.97
CA GLY A 157 -17.25 7.94 -12.39
C GLY A 157 -18.63 7.27 -12.49
N GLY A 158 -19.42 7.36 -11.42
CA GLY A 158 -20.68 6.64 -11.30
C GLY A 158 -21.84 7.32 -12.02
N THR A 159 -22.15 6.86 -13.24
CA THR A 159 -23.53 6.82 -13.75
C THR A 159 -24.34 5.68 -13.11
N GLY A 160 -23.68 4.80 -12.33
CA GLY A 160 -24.27 3.66 -11.61
C GLY A 160 -24.53 3.88 -10.12
N ALA A 161 -24.27 5.09 -9.59
CA ALA A 161 -24.70 5.49 -8.25
C ALA A 161 -26.01 6.27 -8.35
N ARG A 162 -27.11 5.55 -8.58
CA ARG A 162 -28.48 6.03 -8.35
C ARG A 162 -29.20 5.04 -7.47
#